data_AF-A0A7S0IIA8-F1
#
_entry.id   AF-A0A7S0IIA8-F1
#
_cell.length_a   1.000
_cell.length_b   1.000
_cell.length_c   1.000
_cell.angle_alpha   90.00
_cell.angle_beta   90.00
_cell.angle_gamma   90.00
#
_symmetry.space_group_name_H-M   'P 1'
#
loop_
_entity.id
_entity.type
_entity.pdbx_description
1 polymer ?
#
loop_
_entity_poly.entity_id
_entity_poly.type
_entity_poly.pdbx_seq_one_letter_code
_entity_poly.pdbx_strand_id
1 'polypeptide(L)'
;CVAAMVRDADGSPLAPSEADMERECANARRLGATEPSVDSDDEAEASGAHAKAEAEATRNCPTAAMMAEWRELYEIAEAAPARLRIELRRVPTGATRAAFEHGASEGPCVAWRLDHLLYTPRGLTLASYARALEACPELVAAGTPNAHCPSDHLPVVASFAPCAPEALGEAARAELLRRVTSLIDEQARERAVLAAKLAEEVSALEAAERHAAVAEAEAGAAAVANVGANDKAAGKKKKGAKPKAGPPSAEMQALLRSRRERERALRAAQQAHREELRRTLDDVELDAIEEAAIDLS
;
A
#
# COMPACT_ATOMS: atom_id res chain seq x y z
N CYS A 1 -15.38 6.38 -3.73
CA CYS A 1 -14.20 5.52 -3.97
C CYS A 1 -13.95 5.20 -5.44
N VAL A 2 -14.92 4.72 -6.24
CA VAL A 2 -14.67 4.44 -7.68
C VAL A 2 -14.20 5.68 -8.45
N ALA A 3 -14.83 6.84 -8.22
CA ALA A 3 -14.38 8.10 -8.81
C ALA A 3 -12.92 8.45 -8.47
N ALA A 4 -12.44 8.07 -7.29
CA ALA A 4 -11.05 8.29 -6.86
C ALA A 4 -10.05 7.43 -7.65
N MET A 5 -10.49 6.28 -8.14
CA MET A 5 -9.64 5.30 -8.84
C MET A 5 -9.62 5.47 -10.36
N VAL A 6 -10.56 6.25 -10.91
CA VAL A 6 -10.86 6.27 -12.34
C VAL A 6 -10.50 7.62 -12.92
N ARG A 7 -9.79 7.58 -14.05
CA ARG A 7 -9.54 8.76 -14.87
C ARG A 7 -10.61 8.88 -15.95
N ASP A 8 -10.97 10.11 -16.31
CA ASP A 8 -11.86 10.33 -17.44
C ASP A 8 -11.14 9.99 -18.77
N ALA A 9 -11.86 10.03 -19.89
CA ALA A 9 -11.34 9.66 -21.21
C ALA A 9 -10.11 10.49 -21.64
N ASP A 10 -9.97 11.72 -21.13
CA ASP A 10 -8.83 12.61 -21.35
C ASP A 10 -7.68 12.42 -20.32
N GLY A 11 -7.83 11.48 -19.39
CA GLY A 11 -6.83 11.18 -18.35
C GLY A 11 -6.93 12.08 -17.11
N SER A 12 -7.88 13.02 -17.07
CA SER A 12 -8.08 13.90 -15.92
C SER A 12 -8.61 13.14 -14.70
N PRO A 13 -8.14 13.49 -13.47
CA PRO A 13 -8.67 12.89 -12.25
C PRO A 13 -10.07 13.44 -11.96
N LEU A 14 -11.01 12.55 -11.61
CA LEU A 14 -12.35 12.92 -11.16
C LEU A 14 -12.31 13.25 -9.65
N ALA A 15 -11.65 14.35 -9.30
CA ALA A 15 -11.59 14.80 -7.90
C ALA A 15 -12.96 15.36 -7.48
N PRO A 16 -13.66 14.75 -6.50
CA PRO A 16 -14.94 15.26 -6.01
C PRO A 16 -14.71 16.57 -5.26
N SER A 17 -15.68 17.48 -5.35
CA SER A 17 -15.69 18.65 -4.46
C SER A 17 -15.96 18.23 -3.01
N GLU A 18 -15.67 19.10 -2.05
CA GLU A 18 -16.01 18.83 -0.64
C GLU A 18 -17.51 18.60 -0.45
N ALA A 19 -18.35 19.37 -1.15
CA ALA A 19 -19.80 19.18 -1.15
C ALA A 19 -20.23 17.82 -1.75
N ASP A 20 -19.50 17.32 -2.75
CA ASP A 20 -19.74 15.98 -3.30
C ASP A 20 -19.37 14.90 -2.27
N MET A 21 -18.22 15.04 -1.60
CA MET A 21 -17.80 14.09 -0.57
C MET A 21 -18.79 14.05 0.61
N GLU A 22 -19.27 15.21 1.06
CA GLU A 22 -20.29 15.29 2.12
C GLU A 22 -21.59 14.60 1.72
N ARG A 23 -22.06 14.85 0.49
CA ARG A 23 -23.27 14.23 -0.06
C ARG A 23 -23.12 12.71 -0.18
N GLU A 24 -22.00 12.22 -0.70
CA GLU A 24 -21.74 10.78 -0.82
C GLU A 24 -21.62 10.10 0.55
N CYS A 25 -20.96 10.72 1.52
CA CYS A 25 -20.88 10.22 2.89
C CYS A 25 -22.28 10.14 3.54
N ALA A 26 -23.10 11.18 3.36
CA ALA A 26 -24.48 11.20 3.83
C ALA A 26 -25.34 10.09 3.19
N ASN A 27 -25.17 9.87 1.87
CA ASN A 27 -25.89 8.84 1.14
C ASN A 27 -25.48 7.42 1.56
N ALA A 28 -24.17 7.15 1.71
CA ALA A 28 -23.67 5.86 2.16
C ALA A 28 -24.23 5.50 3.56
N ARG A 29 -24.36 6.50 4.44
CA ARG A 29 -24.97 6.31 5.76
C ARG A 29 -26.44 5.94 5.67
N ARG A 30 -27.23 6.58 4.80
CA ARG A 30 -28.66 6.25 4.62
C ARG A 30 -28.83 4.79 4.18
N LEU A 31 -27.96 4.32 3.28
CA LEU A 31 -27.96 2.93 2.82
C LEU A 31 -27.49 1.94 3.90
N GLY A 32 -26.56 2.34 4.77
CA GLY A 32 -26.09 1.51 5.89
C GLY A 32 -27.03 1.47 7.09
N ALA A 33 -27.94 2.45 7.23
CA ALA A 33 -28.93 2.52 8.31
C ALA A 33 -30.18 1.67 8.05
N THR A 34 -30.29 1.04 6.89
CA THR A 34 -31.42 0.16 6.51
C THR A 34 -31.23 -1.25 7.09
N GLU A 35 -31.12 -1.35 8.42
CA GLU A 35 -31.48 -2.58 9.13
C GLU A 35 -33.02 -2.68 9.14
N PRO A 36 -33.63 -3.86 9.00
CA PRO A 36 -35.08 -3.99 8.91
C PRO A 36 -35.71 -3.54 10.23
N SER A 37 -36.37 -2.38 10.24
CA SER A 37 -37.29 -2.04 11.32
C SER A 37 -38.46 -3.01 11.23
N VAL A 38 -38.40 -4.04 12.07
CA VAL A 38 -39.51 -4.94 12.35
C VAL A 38 -40.72 -4.09 12.75
N ASP A 39 -41.83 -4.35 12.08
CA ASP A 39 -43.20 -3.86 12.27
C ASP A 39 -43.44 -3.09 13.58
N SER A 40 -43.66 -1.79 13.46
CA SER A 40 -44.30 -0.99 14.49
C SER A 40 -45.45 -0.24 13.83
N ASP A 41 -46.57 -0.95 13.69
CA ASP A 41 -47.89 -0.33 13.54
C ASP A 41 -48.13 0.58 14.75
N ASP A 42 -47.92 1.88 14.57
CA ASP A 42 -48.50 2.88 15.45
C ASP A 42 -48.96 4.08 14.62
N GLU A 43 -50.27 4.11 14.37
CA GLU A 43 -50.99 5.26 13.89
C GLU A 43 -50.95 6.38 14.95
N ALA A 44 -50.18 7.45 14.70
CA ALA A 44 -50.28 8.68 15.47
C ALA A 44 -49.90 9.93 14.64
N GLU A 45 -50.96 10.61 14.21
CA GLU A 45 -51.16 12.06 14.10
C GLU A 45 -50.19 12.97 13.30
N ALA A 46 -50.80 13.63 12.31
CA ALA A 46 -50.25 14.54 11.31
C ALA A 46 -49.88 15.96 11.81
N SER A 47 -49.22 16.10 12.97
CA SER A 47 -48.79 17.41 13.51
C SER A 47 -47.26 17.55 13.70
N GLY A 48 -46.50 16.46 13.61
CA GLY A 48 -45.04 16.46 13.84
C GLY A 48 -44.15 16.45 12.59
N ALA A 49 -44.70 16.58 11.38
CA ALA A 49 -43.96 16.31 10.14
C ALA A 49 -42.71 17.19 9.95
N HIS A 50 -42.77 18.48 10.32
CA HIS A 50 -41.62 19.37 10.21
C HIS A 50 -40.52 19.11 11.25
N ALA A 51 -40.87 18.83 12.51
CA ALA A 51 -39.89 18.53 13.55
C ALA A 51 -39.24 17.15 13.38
N LYS A 52 -39.99 16.17 12.83
CA LYS A 52 -39.47 14.84 12.48
C LYS A 52 -38.52 14.93 11.27
N ALA A 53 -38.87 15.72 10.25
CA ALA A 53 -38.00 15.97 9.10
C ALA A 53 -36.70 16.72 9.46
N GLU A 54 -36.76 17.68 10.40
CA GLU A 54 -35.58 18.44 10.85
C GLU A 54 -34.66 17.60 11.76
N ALA A 55 -35.23 16.73 12.61
CA ALA A 55 -34.50 15.74 13.40
C ALA A 55 -33.88 14.63 12.54
N GLU A 56 -34.54 14.25 11.44
CA GLU A 56 -34.05 13.28 10.48
C GLU A 56 -32.99 13.88 9.53
N ALA A 57 -33.12 15.17 9.17
CA ALA A 57 -32.11 15.91 8.44
C ALA A 57 -30.81 16.12 9.25
N THR A 58 -30.91 16.43 10.55
CA THR A 58 -29.75 16.49 11.46
C THR A 58 -29.16 15.11 11.74
N ARG A 59 -29.99 14.05 11.79
CA ARG A 59 -29.49 12.67 11.80
C ARG A 59 -28.77 12.28 10.53
N ASN A 60 -29.03 12.90 9.39
CA ASN A 60 -28.43 12.51 8.10
C ASN A 60 -27.22 13.35 7.69
N CYS A 61 -26.83 14.34 8.49
CA CYS A 61 -25.59 15.10 8.26
C CYS A 61 -24.36 14.27 8.73
N PRO A 62 -23.31 14.12 7.90
CA PRO A 62 -22.07 13.47 8.31
C PRO A 62 -21.43 14.20 9.51
N THR A 63 -20.95 13.45 10.50
CA THR A 63 -20.14 14.06 11.57
C THR A 63 -18.73 14.35 11.05
N ALA A 64 -17.99 15.23 11.73
CA ALA A 64 -16.61 15.54 11.37
C ALA A 64 -15.69 14.30 11.38
N ALA A 65 -15.91 13.37 12.32
CA ALA A 65 -15.16 12.11 12.39
C ALA A 65 -15.47 11.22 11.17
N MET A 66 -16.73 11.11 10.77
CA MET A 66 -17.12 10.36 9.59
C MET A 66 -16.54 10.94 8.31
N MET A 67 -16.52 12.28 8.19
CA MET A 67 -15.86 12.93 7.06
C MET A 67 -14.34 12.69 7.05
N ALA A 68 -13.69 12.57 8.21
CA ALA A 68 -12.28 12.20 8.29
C ALA A 68 -12.04 10.76 7.79
N GLU A 69 -12.83 9.80 8.26
CA GLU A 69 -12.78 8.41 7.78
C GLU A 69 -13.05 8.31 6.27
N TRP A 70 -14.03 9.06 5.76
CA TRP A 70 -14.36 9.06 4.33
C TRP A 70 -13.23 9.63 3.47
N ARG A 71 -12.55 10.68 3.96
CA ARG A 71 -11.34 11.23 3.30
C ARG A 71 -10.20 10.22 3.30
N GLU A 72 -9.95 9.55 4.42
CA GLU A 72 -8.93 8.49 4.50
C GLU A 72 -9.21 7.36 3.48
N LEU A 73 -10.46 6.89 3.41
CA LEU A 73 -10.85 5.88 2.41
C LEU A 73 -10.69 6.38 0.97
N TYR A 74 -10.98 7.66 0.73
CA TYR A 74 -10.77 8.29 -0.57
C TYR A 74 -9.28 8.34 -0.93
N GLU A 75 -8.41 8.77 -0.02
CA GLU A 75 -6.95 8.81 -0.22
C GLU A 75 -6.38 7.42 -0.49
N ILE A 76 -6.81 6.40 0.27
CA ILE A 76 -6.43 5.00 0.03
C ILE A 76 -6.86 4.55 -1.37
N ALA A 77 -8.10 4.87 -1.76
CA ALA A 77 -8.62 4.52 -3.07
C ALA A 77 -7.88 5.26 -4.20
N GLU A 78 -7.58 6.55 -4.03
CA GLU A 78 -6.83 7.37 -5.00
C GLU A 78 -5.39 6.86 -5.19
N ALA A 79 -4.73 6.44 -4.11
CA ALA A 79 -3.37 5.90 -4.17
C ALA A 79 -3.31 4.47 -4.71
N ALA A 80 -4.42 3.72 -4.67
CA ALA A 80 -4.45 2.30 -5.04
C ALA A 80 -4.07 2.02 -6.52
N PRO A 81 -4.62 2.73 -7.53
CA PRO A 81 -4.22 2.58 -8.94
C PRO A 81 -2.71 2.67 -9.15
N ALA A 82 -2.06 3.71 -8.62
CA ALA A 82 -0.62 3.90 -8.74
C ALA A 82 0.17 2.79 -8.01
N ARG A 83 -0.26 2.43 -6.79
CA ARG A 83 0.39 1.36 -6.02
C ARG A 83 0.29 -0.01 -6.69
N LEU A 84 -0.86 -0.30 -7.32
CA LEU A 84 -1.13 -1.57 -8.00
C LEU A 84 -0.71 -1.56 -9.47
N ARG A 85 -0.24 -0.42 -10.00
CA ARG A 85 0.10 -0.21 -11.42
C ARG A 85 -1.06 -0.56 -12.35
N ILE A 86 -2.27 -0.21 -11.93
CA ILE A 86 -3.50 -0.41 -12.69
C ILE A 86 -4.01 0.96 -13.10
N GLU A 87 -3.98 1.24 -14.40
CA GLU A 87 -4.73 2.35 -14.97
C GLU A 87 -6.15 1.87 -15.31
N LEU A 88 -7.15 2.51 -14.70
CA LEU A 88 -8.56 2.30 -15.04
C LEU A 88 -9.08 3.53 -15.79
N ARG A 89 -9.62 3.27 -16.98
CA ARG A 89 -10.35 4.26 -17.78
C ARG A 89 -11.82 3.93 -17.81
N ARG A 90 -12.64 4.97 -17.80
CA ARG A 90 -14.08 4.85 -17.98
C ARG A 90 -14.42 4.84 -19.48
N VAL A 91 -15.32 3.95 -19.89
CA VAL A 91 -16.01 4.13 -21.18
C VAL A 91 -16.87 5.41 -21.07
N PRO A 92 -16.86 6.31 -22.08
CA PRO A 92 -17.60 7.57 -22.04
C PRO A 92 -19.10 7.36 -22.25
N THR A 93 -19.72 6.56 -21.39
CA THR A 93 -21.16 6.38 -21.33
C THR A 93 -21.79 7.59 -20.66
N GLY A 94 -22.81 8.15 -21.30
CA GLY A 94 -23.65 9.20 -20.75
C GLY A 94 -24.56 8.70 -19.62
N ALA A 95 -25.68 9.37 -19.38
CA ALA A 95 -26.68 8.90 -18.42
C ALA A 95 -27.31 7.57 -18.86
N THR A 96 -27.46 6.63 -17.93
CA THR A 96 -27.99 5.28 -18.17
C THR A 96 -29.36 5.09 -17.53
N ARG A 97 -29.82 6.05 -16.73
CA ARG A 97 -31.15 6.02 -16.09
C ARG A 97 -31.78 7.40 -16.15
N ALA A 98 -33.10 7.45 -16.37
CA ALA A 98 -33.90 8.66 -16.21
C ALA A 98 -35.15 8.35 -15.39
N ALA A 99 -35.49 9.14 -14.39
CA ALA A 99 -36.71 8.96 -13.60
C ALA A 99 -37.05 10.26 -12.90
N PHE A 100 -38.23 10.35 -12.30
CA PHE A 100 -38.53 11.48 -11.41
C PHE A 100 -37.57 11.50 -10.22
N GLU A 101 -37.31 12.71 -9.72
CA GLU A 101 -36.51 12.87 -8.52
C GLU A 101 -37.11 12.08 -7.34
N HIS A 102 -36.29 11.73 -6.35
CA HIS A 102 -36.71 10.81 -5.29
C HIS A 102 -37.91 11.39 -4.52
N GLY A 103 -39.03 10.67 -4.55
CA GLY A 103 -40.29 11.08 -3.91
C GLY A 103 -41.22 11.91 -4.81
N ALA A 104 -40.82 12.24 -6.03
CA ALA A 104 -41.66 12.90 -7.01
C ALA A 104 -42.40 11.88 -7.90
N SER A 105 -43.68 12.16 -8.18
CA SER A 105 -44.52 11.39 -9.11
C SER A 105 -44.81 12.15 -10.41
N GLU A 106 -44.41 13.42 -10.48
CA GLU A 106 -44.62 14.32 -11.62
C GLU A 106 -43.44 15.31 -11.74
N GLY A 107 -43.35 16.00 -12.89
CA GLY A 107 -42.28 16.95 -13.20
C GLY A 107 -41.31 16.44 -14.27
N PRO A 108 -40.18 17.15 -14.53
CA PRO A 108 -39.18 16.63 -15.44
C PRO A 108 -38.44 15.45 -14.82
N CYS A 109 -38.20 14.40 -15.60
CA CYS A 109 -37.29 13.34 -15.19
C CYS A 109 -35.85 13.87 -15.11
N VAL A 110 -35.12 13.38 -14.11
CA VAL A 110 -33.70 13.61 -13.91
C VAL A 110 -32.93 12.41 -14.46
N ALA A 111 -31.78 12.68 -15.07
CA ALA A 111 -30.92 11.65 -15.66
C ALA A 111 -29.69 11.40 -14.77
N TRP A 112 -29.36 10.12 -14.55
CA TRP A 112 -28.22 9.71 -13.74
C TRP A 112 -27.25 8.81 -14.51
N ARG A 113 -25.97 8.91 -14.15
CA ARG A 113 -24.88 8.04 -14.62
C ARG A 113 -24.55 7.04 -13.53
N LEU A 114 -25.29 5.92 -13.47
CA LEU A 114 -25.12 4.92 -12.41
C LEU A 114 -24.32 3.71 -12.88
N ASP A 115 -24.40 3.39 -14.17
CA ASP A 115 -23.74 2.22 -14.74
C ASP A 115 -22.45 2.63 -15.44
N HIS A 116 -21.36 1.97 -15.05
CA HIS A 116 -20.02 2.26 -15.53
C HIS A 116 -19.37 0.99 -16.07
N LEU A 117 -18.69 1.12 -17.19
CA LEU A 117 -17.76 0.10 -17.69
C LEU A 117 -16.35 0.67 -17.56
N LEU A 118 -15.53 0.00 -16.75
CA LEU A 118 -14.12 0.35 -16.53
C LEU A 118 -13.24 -0.65 -17.28
N TYR A 119 -12.18 -0.16 -17.92
CA TYR A 119 -11.22 -1.00 -18.63
C TYR A 119 -9.80 -0.51 -18.40
N THR A 120 -8.82 -1.39 -18.63
CA THR A 120 -7.40 -1.02 -18.60
C THR A 120 -6.87 -0.82 -20.02
N PRO A 121 -6.26 0.33 -20.34
CA PRO A 121 -5.75 0.61 -21.69
C PRO A 121 -4.50 -0.21 -22.03
N ARG A 122 -3.89 -0.88 -21.04
CA ARG A 122 -2.65 -1.66 -21.21
C ARG A 122 -2.78 -2.87 -22.13
N GLY A 123 -3.99 -3.41 -22.30
CA GLY A 123 -4.23 -4.57 -23.16
C GLY A 123 -5.52 -4.47 -23.99
N LEU A 124 -6.29 -3.40 -23.82
CA LEU A 124 -7.53 -3.16 -24.53
C LEU A 124 -7.58 -1.74 -25.06
N THR A 125 -7.91 -1.60 -26.34
CA THR A 125 -8.27 -0.32 -26.94
C THR A 125 -9.79 -0.27 -27.13
N LEU A 126 -10.44 0.78 -26.63
CA LEU A 126 -11.87 1.00 -26.86
C LEU A 126 -12.11 1.27 -28.36
N ALA A 127 -12.82 0.36 -29.04
CA ALA A 127 -13.08 0.45 -30.47
C ALA A 127 -14.40 1.18 -30.76
N SER A 128 -15.46 0.84 -30.02
CA SER A 128 -16.77 1.48 -30.15
C SER A 128 -17.58 1.32 -28.87
N TYR A 129 -18.61 2.15 -28.71
CA TYR A 129 -19.55 2.07 -27.60
C TYR A 129 -20.93 2.57 -28.03
N ALA A 130 -21.98 2.06 -27.39
CA ALA A 130 -23.33 2.55 -27.60
C ALA A 130 -23.52 3.90 -26.88
N ARG A 131 -24.19 4.84 -27.55
CA ARG A 131 -24.58 6.09 -26.91
C ARG A 131 -25.69 5.82 -25.89
N ALA A 132 -25.64 6.52 -24.77
CA ALA A 132 -26.58 6.37 -23.67
C ALA A 132 -27.83 7.26 -23.87
N LEU A 133 -28.51 7.70 -22.80
CA LEU A 133 -29.74 8.51 -22.86
C LEU A 133 -29.60 9.83 -23.63
N GLU A 134 -28.40 10.40 -23.72
CA GLU A 134 -28.12 11.62 -24.48
C GLU A 134 -28.48 11.51 -25.97
N ALA A 135 -28.55 10.28 -26.50
CA ALA A 135 -28.98 10.01 -27.87
C ALA A 135 -30.50 9.80 -28.01
N CYS A 136 -31.26 9.74 -26.91
CA CYS A 136 -32.70 9.46 -26.89
C CYS A 136 -33.46 10.45 -25.97
N PRO A 137 -33.67 11.71 -26.37
CA PRO A 137 -34.38 12.72 -25.56
C PRO A 137 -35.79 12.30 -25.12
N GLU A 138 -36.45 11.46 -25.92
CA GLU A 138 -37.77 10.90 -25.60
C GLU A 138 -37.74 10.03 -24.34
N LEU A 139 -36.73 9.18 -24.19
CA LEU A 139 -36.55 8.35 -22.99
C LEU A 139 -36.19 9.20 -21.77
N VAL A 140 -35.44 10.29 -21.98
CA VAL A 140 -35.16 11.25 -20.91
C VAL A 140 -36.44 11.92 -20.44
N ALA A 141 -37.30 12.37 -21.36
CA ALA A 141 -38.54 13.06 -21.02
C ALA A 141 -39.57 12.13 -20.38
N ALA A 142 -39.69 10.89 -20.87
CA ALA A 142 -40.66 9.91 -20.37
C ALA A 142 -40.18 9.18 -19.10
N GLY A 143 -38.87 9.16 -18.83
CA GLY A 143 -38.28 8.33 -17.79
C GLY A 143 -38.20 6.85 -18.17
N THR A 144 -37.45 6.08 -17.40
CA THR A 144 -37.28 4.63 -17.48
C THR A 144 -37.70 3.99 -16.14
N PRO A 145 -38.48 2.89 -16.13
CA PRO A 145 -38.96 2.14 -17.29
C PRO A 145 -40.19 2.79 -17.94
N ASN A 146 -40.44 2.46 -19.21
CA ASN A 146 -41.61 2.88 -19.99
C ASN A 146 -41.98 1.83 -21.06
N ALA A 147 -42.97 2.14 -21.92
CA ALA A 147 -43.44 1.21 -22.95
C ALA A 147 -42.38 0.80 -23.99
N HIS A 148 -41.33 1.63 -24.19
CA HIS A 148 -40.23 1.38 -25.12
C HIS A 148 -38.99 0.81 -24.42
N CYS A 149 -38.85 1.02 -23.11
CA CYS A 149 -37.73 0.55 -22.31
C CYS A 149 -38.25 -0.12 -21.03
N PRO A 150 -38.32 -1.46 -20.97
CA PRO A 150 -38.91 -2.16 -19.84
C PRO A 150 -38.02 -2.18 -18.58
N SER A 151 -36.78 -1.69 -18.67
CA SER A 151 -35.86 -1.56 -17.54
C SER A 151 -35.75 -0.08 -17.16
N ASP A 152 -35.52 0.17 -15.87
CA ASP A 152 -35.14 1.47 -15.35
C ASP A 152 -33.68 1.85 -15.70
N HIS A 153 -32.87 0.90 -16.17
CA HIS A 153 -31.50 1.10 -16.64
C HIS A 153 -31.37 0.82 -18.15
N LEU A 154 -30.55 1.61 -18.84
CA LEU A 154 -30.13 1.36 -20.22
C LEU A 154 -28.91 0.45 -20.26
N PRO A 155 -28.80 -0.44 -21.26
CA PRO A 155 -27.63 -1.28 -21.43
C PRO A 155 -26.38 -0.42 -21.74
N VAL A 156 -25.30 -0.68 -21.02
CA VAL A 156 -23.98 -0.16 -21.34
C VAL A 156 -23.28 -1.16 -22.26
N VAL A 157 -22.96 -0.74 -23.49
CA VAL A 157 -22.32 -1.58 -24.49
C VAL A 157 -21.03 -0.93 -24.96
N ALA A 158 -19.94 -1.69 -24.95
CA ALA A 158 -18.66 -1.30 -25.53
C ALA A 158 -18.02 -2.50 -26.24
N SER A 159 -17.24 -2.20 -27.27
CA SER A 159 -16.42 -3.16 -27.99
C SER A 159 -14.95 -2.77 -27.82
N PHE A 160 -14.10 -3.75 -27.55
CA PHE A 160 -12.68 -3.57 -27.34
C PHE A 160 -11.89 -4.40 -28.34
N ALA A 161 -10.83 -3.80 -28.87
CA ALA A 161 -9.80 -4.52 -29.59
C ALA A 161 -8.66 -4.87 -28.62
N PRO A 162 -8.16 -6.11 -28.61
CA PRO A 162 -6.92 -6.43 -27.90
C PRO A 162 -5.78 -5.58 -28.48
N CYS A 163 -4.98 -4.96 -27.62
CA CYS A 163 -3.70 -4.37 -28.01
C CYS A 163 -2.56 -5.15 -27.35
N ALA A 164 -1.42 -5.24 -28.04
CA ALA A 164 -0.23 -5.76 -27.43
C ALA A 164 0.18 -4.82 -26.28
N PRO A 165 0.58 -5.36 -25.12
CA PRO A 165 1.09 -4.53 -24.05
C PRO A 165 2.32 -3.77 -24.55
N GLU A 166 2.42 -2.51 -24.14
CA GLU A 166 3.63 -1.73 -24.36
C GLU A 166 4.81 -2.46 -23.73
N ALA A 167 5.90 -2.58 -24.50
CA ALA A 167 7.09 -3.28 -24.09
C ALA A 167 8.32 -2.43 -24.42
N LEU A 168 9.33 -2.49 -23.55
CA LEU A 168 10.61 -1.84 -23.82
C LEU A 168 11.25 -2.44 -25.07
N GLY A 169 11.76 -1.57 -25.94
CA GLY A 169 12.65 -1.99 -27.01
C GLY A 169 13.92 -2.66 -26.45
N GLU A 170 14.50 -3.59 -27.21
CA GLU A 170 15.63 -4.40 -26.74
C GLU A 170 16.79 -3.58 -26.19
N ALA A 171 17.14 -2.46 -26.84
CA ALA A 171 18.22 -1.57 -26.40
C ALA A 171 17.92 -0.90 -25.06
N ALA A 172 16.69 -0.39 -24.87
CA ALA A 172 16.26 0.22 -23.61
C ALA A 172 16.18 -0.82 -22.49
N ARG A 173 15.68 -2.03 -22.79
CA ARG A 173 15.65 -3.15 -21.87
C ARG A 173 17.06 -3.56 -21.42
N ALA A 174 18.01 -3.67 -22.35
CA ALA A 174 19.39 -4.00 -22.05
C ALA A 174 20.05 -2.94 -21.15
N GLU A 175 19.80 -1.65 -21.42
CA GLU A 175 20.32 -0.55 -20.62
C GLU A 175 19.72 -0.52 -19.20
N LEU A 176 18.41 -0.73 -19.08
CA LEU A 176 17.72 -0.85 -17.79
C LEU A 176 18.32 -1.97 -16.94
N LEU A 177 18.45 -3.17 -17.52
CA LEU A 177 19.02 -4.32 -16.82
C LEU A 177 20.47 -4.07 -16.41
N ARG A 178 21.27 -3.43 -17.28
CA ARG A 178 22.65 -3.01 -16.95
C ARG A 178 22.68 -2.07 -15.75
N ARG A 179 21.79 -1.07 -15.69
CA ARG A 179 21.68 -0.12 -14.57
C ARG A 179 21.32 -0.85 -13.27
N VAL A 180 20.33 -1.74 -13.31
CA VAL A 180 19.88 -2.52 -12.15
C VAL A 180 20.98 -3.48 -11.65
N THR A 181 21.63 -4.22 -12.55
CA THR A 181 22.73 -5.12 -12.18
C THR A 181 23.90 -4.34 -11.58
N SER A 182 24.26 -3.19 -12.16
CA SER A 182 25.33 -2.33 -11.62
C SER A 182 25.04 -1.89 -10.18
N LEU A 183 23.79 -1.53 -9.87
CA LEU A 183 23.37 -1.19 -8.51
C LEU A 183 23.52 -2.39 -7.57
N ILE A 184 23.04 -3.58 -7.97
CA ILE A 184 23.14 -4.80 -7.16
C ILE A 184 24.60 -5.16 -6.88
N ASP A 185 25.47 -5.06 -7.88
CA ASP A 185 26.90 -5.34 -7.78
C ASP A 185 27.62 -4.33 -6.89
N GLU A 186 27.26 -3.05 -6.96
CA GLU A 186 27.74 -2.03 -6.02
C GLU A 186 27.34 -2.36 -4.59
N GLN A 187 26.07 -2.65 -4.34
CA GLN A 187 25.57 -3.02 -3.02
C GLN A 187 26.22 -4.31 -2.48
N ALA A 188 26.50 -5.28 -3.35
CA ALA A 188 27.22 -6.50 -2.99
C ALA A 188 28.67 -6.20 -2.58
N ARG A 189 29.35 -5.30 -3.30
CA ARG A 189 30.71 -4.85 -2.97
C ARG A 189 30.74 -4.11 -1.63
N GLU A 190 29.80 -3.21 -1.37
CA GLU A 190 29.70 -2.51 -0.07
C GLU A 190 29.51 -3.48 1.09
N ARG A 191 28.64 -4.49 0.94
CA ARG A 191 28.44 -5.54 1.94
C ARG A 191 29.72 -6.33 2.19
N ALA A 192 30.46 -6.69 1.13
CA ALA A 192 31.73 -7.39 1.24
C ALA A 192 32.79 -6.54 1.97
N VAL A 193 32.89 -5.25 1.65
CA VAL A 193 33.81 -4.32 2.32
C VAL A 193 33.47 -4.17 3.79
N LEU A 194 32.19 -3.99 4.14
CA LEU A 194 31.77 -3.90 5.55
C LEU A 194 32.04 -5.21 6.29
N ALA A 195 31.75 -6.36 5.68
CA ALA A 195 32.01 -7.68 6.27
C ALA A 195 33.51 -7.90 6.54
N ALA A 196 34.38 -7.50 5.60
CA ALA A 196 35.83 -7.59 5.78
C ALA A 196 36.32 -6.71 6.95
N LYS A 197 35.87 -5.45 7.03
CA LYS A 197 36.20 -4.54 8.14
C LYS A 197 35.73 -5.08 9.49
N LEU A 198 34.51 -5.60 9.56
CA LEU A 198 33.97 -6.19 10.78
C LEU A 198 34.72 -7.46 11.19
N ALA A 199 35.14 -8.29 10.24
CA ALA A 199 35.94 -9.49 10.54
C ALA A 199 37.32 -9.13 11.08
N GLU A 200 37.96 -8.08 10.54
CA GLU A 200 39.22 -7.55 11.04
C GLU A 200 39.08 -6.99 12.47
N GLU A 201 38.06 -6.18 12.74
CA GLU A 201 37.78 -5.64 14.08
C GLU A 201 37.55 -6.76 15.12
N VAL A 202 36.78 -7.80 14.76
CA VAL A 202 36.54 -8.96 15.63
C VAL A 202 37.84 -9.73 15.89
N SER A 203 38.63 -10.00 14.85
CA SER A 203 39.90 -10.71 14.99
C SER A 203 40.91 -9.94 15.85
N ALA A 204 40.96 -8.61 15.72
CA ALA A 204 41.83 -7.76 16.52
C ALA A 204 41.43 -7.78 18.00
N LEU A 205 40.12 -7.71 18.29
CA LEU A 205 39.63 -7.76 19.67
C LEU A 205 39.84 -9.13 20.31
N GLU A 206 39.58 -10.22 19.59
CA GLU A 206 39.87 -11.57 20.08
C GLU A 206 41.36 -11.77 20.36
N ALA A 207 42.25 -11.22 19.53
CA ALA A 207 43.68 -11.26 19.77
C ALA A 207 44.04 -10.48 21.05
N ALA A 208 43.49 -9.28 21.23
CA ALA A 208 43.70 -8.47 22.43
C ALA A 208 43.22 -9.18 23.71
N GLU A 209 42.04 -9.80 23.69
CA GLU A 209 41.52 -10.58 24.82
C GLU A 209 42.40 -11.79 25.15
N ARG A 210 42.91 -12.49 24.14
CA ARG A 210 43.85 -13.60 24.34
C ARG A 210 45.16 -13.12 24.97
N HIS A 211 45.70 -11.98 24.51
CA HIS A 211 46.91 -11.40 25.08
C HIS A 211 46.69 -10.95 26.55
N ALA A 212 45.54 -10.34 26.86
CA ALA A 212 45.20 -9.95 28.23
C ALA A 212 45.05 -11.17 29.16
N ALA A 213 44.40 -12.24 28.71
CA ALA A 213 44.25 -13.47 29.49
C ALA A 213 45.58 -14.16 29.79
N VAL A 214 46.54 -14.12 28.85
CA VAL A 214 47.90 -14.64 29.08
C VAL A 214 48.65 -13.78 30.10
N ALA A 215 48.58 -12.45 29.99
CA ALA A 215 49.22 -11.53 30.94
C ALA A 215 48.66 -11.69 32.38
N GLU A 216 47.34 -11.86 32.54
CA GLU A 216 46.73 -12.13 33.84
C GLU A 216 47.15 -13.48 34.42
N ALA A 217 47.29 -14.51 33.58
CA ALA A 217 47.76 -15.83 34.02
C ALA A 217 49.23 -15.78 34.49
N GLU A 218 50.09 -15.01 33.81
CA GLU A 218 51.49 -14.81 34.20
C GLU A 218 51.62 -13.98 35.49
N ALA A 219 50.81 -12.93 35.65
CA ALA A 219 50.76 -12.13 36.89
C ALA A 219 50.23 -12.93 38.09
N GLY A 220 49.21 -13.77 37.87
CA GLY A 220 48.67 -14.68 38.89
C GLY A 220 49.67 -15.77 39.31
N ALA A 221 50.44 -16.31 38.36
CA ALA A 221 51.50 -17.28 38.66
C ALA A 221 52.65 -16.66 39.49
N ALA A 222 53.02 -15.40 39.22
CA ALA A 222 54.00 -14.66 40.01
C ALA A 222 53.51 -14.34 41.44
N ALA A 223 52.21 -14.11 41.63
CA ALA A 223 51.62 -13.88 42.95
C ALA A 223 51.56 -15.14 43.83
N VAL A 224 51.31 -16.32 43.24
CA VAL A 224 51.30 -17.61 43.96
C VAL A 224 52.71 -18.08 44.32
N ALA A 225 53.74 -17.69 43.55
CA ALA A 225 55.14 -17.96 43.88
C ALA A 225 55.64 -17.21 45.14
N ASN A 226 54.91 -16.20 45.62
CA ASN A 226 55.30 -15.37 46.76
C ASN A 226 54.54 -15.70 48.07
N VAL A 227 53.60 -16.64 48.04
CA VAL A 227 52.81 -17.07 49.21
C VAL A 227 52.87 -18.59 49.34
N GLY A 228 53.96 -19.12 49.89
CA GLY A 228 54.02 -20.57 50.15
C GLY A 228 55.37 -21.19 50.45
N ALA A 229 56.16 -20.59 51.36
CA ALA A 229 57.17 -21.33 52.11
C ALA A 229 56.60 -21.82 53.46
N ASN A 230 55.49 -22.56 53.44
CA ASN A 230 55.09 -23.53 54.48
C ASN A 230 53.74 -24.13 54.11
N ASP A 231 53.73 -25.38 53.65
CA ASP A 231 53.11 -26.51 54.35
C ASP A 231 52.89 -27.70 53.40
N LYS A 232 53.40 -28.85 53.82
CA LYS A 232 53.22 -30.15 53.17
C LYS A 232 51.93 -30.79 53.69
N ALA A 233 50.98 -31.13 52.81
CA ALA A 233 50.23 -32.40 52.91
C ALA A 233 49.31 -32.67 51.71
N ALA A 234 49.51 -33.86 51.13
CA ALA A 234 48.51 -34.81 50.63
C ALA A 234 47.37 -34.34 49.69
N GLY A 235 47.60 -34.54 48.38
CA GLY A 235 46.85 -35.52 47.58
C GLY A 235 45.36 -35.30 47.29
N LYS A 236 45.04 -34.90 46.04
CA LYS A 236 44.02 -35.55 45.19
C LYS A 236 44.06 -34.99 43.76
N LYS A 237 44.39 -35.85 42.79
CA LYS A 237 44.29 -35.56 41.34
C LYS A 237 42.80 -35.40 40.95
N LYS A 238 42.32 -34.16 40.80
CA LYS A 238 41.01 -33.85 40.19
C LYS A 238 41.23 -33.56 38.71
N LYS A 239 40.60 -34.38 37.85
CA LYS A 239 40.61 -34.26 36.39
C LYS A 239 40.21 -32.84 35.95
N GLY A 240 41.00 -32.27 35.04
CA GLY A 240 40.80 -30.93 34.49
C GLY A 240 39.43 -30.79 33.82
N ALA A 241 38.56 -30.00 34.43
CA ALA A 241 37.39 -29.45 33.76
C ALA A 241 37.89 -28.36 32.81
N LYS A 242 37.59 -28.48 31.50
CA LYS A 242 37.80 -27.39 30.55
C LYS A 242 37.13 -26.13 31.10
N PRO A 243 37.82 -24.97 31.16
CA PRO A 243 37.17 -23.74 31.58
C PRO A 243 35.98 -23.48 30.64
N LYS A 244 34.78 -23.38 31.22
CA LYS A 244 33.60 -22.91 30.48
C LYS A 244 33.94 -21.50 29.99
N ALA A 245 33.87 -21.28 28.68
CA ALA A 245 34.00 -19.95 28.11
C ALA A 245 33.01 -19.03 28.82
N GLY A 246 33.53 -18.00 29.48
CA GLY A 246 32.70 -16.99 30.12
C GLY A 246 31.85 -16.26 29.09
N PRO A 247 30.82 -15.51 29.53
CA PRO A 247 30.12 -14.60 28.63
C PRO A 247 31.12 -13.64 27.96
N PRO A 248 30.82 -13.17 26.72
CA PRO A 248 31.70 -12.25 26.00
C PRO A 248 31.99 -11.00 26.82
N SER A 249 33.20 -10.45 26.69
CA SER A 249 33.62 -9.23 27.40
C SER A 249 32.68 -8.05 27.08
N ALA A 250 32.70 -7.02 27.93
CA ALA A 250 31.91 -5.81 27.69
C ALA A 250 32.28 -5.14 26.35
N GLU A 251 33.57 -5.19 25.97
CA GLU A 251 34.07 -4.66 24.71
C GLU A 251 33.56 -5.49 23.52
N MET A 252 33.59 -6.82 23.62
CA MET A 252 33.03 -7.71 22.58
C MET A 252 31.52 -7.49 22.42
N GLN A 253 30.79 -7.31 23.52
CA GLN A 253 29.35 -6.98 23.48
C GLN A 253 29.09 -5.60 22.86
N ALA A 254 29.95 -4.61 23.09
CA ALA A 254 29.86 -3.30 22.44
C ALA A 254 30.13 -3.39 20.93
N LEU A 255 31.16 -4.15 20.53
CA LEU A 255 31.48 -4.40 19.12
C LEU A 255 30.33 -5.12 18.39
N LEU A 256 29.73 -6.14 19.00
CA LEU A 256 28.59 -6.85 18.42
C LEU A 256 27.35 -5.95 18.27
N ARG A 257 27.13 -5.00 19.18
CA ARG A 257 26.06 -3.98 19.04
C ARG A 257 26.34 -3.02 17.89
N SER A 258 27.54 -2.44 17.87
CA SER A 258 28.01 -1.57 16.78
C SER A 258 27.93 -2.25 15.41
N ARG A 259 28.30 -3.54 15.33
CA ARG A 259 28.16 -4.37 14.14
C ARG A 259 26.71 -4.43 13.64
N ARG A 260 25.76 -4.75 14.52
CA ARG A 260 24.34 -4.83 14.16
C ARG A 260 23.79 -3.49 13.69
N GLU A 261 24.21 -2.40 14.32
CA GLU A 261 23.83 -1.03 13.94
C GLU A 261 24.37 -0.68 12.55
N ARG A 262 25.64 -0.94 12.27
CA ARG A 262 26.26 -0.71 10.95
C ARG A 262 25.62 -1.56 9.85
N GLU A 263 25.37 -2.86 10.12
CA GLU A 263 24.68 -3.74 9.17
C GLU A 263 23.24 -3.28 8.89
N ARG A 264 22.51 -2.84 9.93
CA ARG A 264 21.16 -2.27 9.77
C ARG A 264 21.19 -0.97 8.97
N ALA A 265 22.13 -0.07 9.28
CA ALA A 265 22.29 1.20 8.57
C ALA A 265 22.63 0.99 7.09
N LEU A 266 23.54 0.05 6.78
CA LEU A 266 23.86 -0.30 5.39
C LEU A 266 22.63 -0.87 4.66
N ARG A 267 21.89 -1.79 5.28
CA ARG A 267 20.66 -2.33 4.66
C ARG A 267 19.62 -1.25 4.41
N ALA A 268 19.41 -0.34 5.36
CA ALA A 268 18.48 0.78 5.20
C ALA A 268 18.90 1.73 4.07
N ALA A 269 20.20 2.04 3.95
CA ALA A 269 20.72 2.85 2.85
C ALA A 269 20.56 2.14 1.48
N GLN A 270 20.84 0.84 1.42
CA GLN A 270 20.66 0.03 0.21
C GLN A 270 19.20 -0.06 -0.20
N GLN A 271 18.28 -0.18 0.77
CA GLN A 271 16.85 -0.15 0.53
C GLN A 271 16.41 1.20 -0.04
N ALA A 272 16.83 2.30 0.58
CA ALA A 272 16.52 3.64 0.12
C ALA A 272 16.99 3.88 -1.33
N HIS A 273 18.16 3.37 -1.71
CA HIS A 273 18.67 3.49 -3.08
C HIS A 273 17.83 2.68 -4.09
N ARG A 274 17.34 1.49 -3.71
CA ARG A 274 16.42 0.70 -4.56
C ARG A 274 15.07 1.37 -4.70
N GLU A 275 14.53 1.91 -3.61
CA GLU A 275 13.28 2.66 -3.61
C GLU A 275 13.39 3.91 -4.49
N GLU A 276 14.53 4.61 -4.42
CA GLU A 276 14.78 5.77 -5.28
C GLU A 276 14.84 5.37 -6.75
N LEU A 277 15.59 4.31 -7.10
CA LEU A 277 15.59 3.78 -8.47
C LEU A 277 14.15 3.46 -8.89
N ARG A 278 13.41 2.71 -8.08
CA ARG A 278 12.03 2.29 -8.36
C ARG A 278 11.09 3.48 -8.62
N ARG A 279 11.26 4.60 -7.91
CA ARG A 279 10.47 5.84 -8.14
C ARG A 279 10.75 6.50 -9.48
N THR A 280 11.95 6.31 -10.03
CA THR A 280 12.32 6.85 -11.35
C THR A 280 11.90 5.98 -12.51
N LEU A 281 11.47 4.74 -12.26
CA LEU A 281 11.05 3.81 -13.29
C LEU A 281 9.59 4.04 -13.67
N ASP A 282 9.30 3.98 -14.96
CA ASP A 282 7.92 3.89 -15.44
C ASP A 282 7.35 2.47 -15.32
N ASP A 283 6.06 2.30 -15.61
CA ASP A 283 5.38 1.01 -15.49
C ASP A 283 5.96 -0.06 -16.45
N VAL A 284 6.44 0.33 -17.62
CA VAL A 284 6.98 -0.57 -18.64
C VAL A 284 8.38 -1.06 -18.22
N GLU A 285 9.20 -0.17 -17.65
CA GLU A 285 10.48 -0.51 -17.03
C GLU A 285 10.28 -1.45 -15.83
N LEU A 286 9.31 -1.19 -14.96
CA LEU A 286 9.01 -2.06 -13.83
C LEU A 286 8.60 -3.47 -14.26
N ASP A 287 7.77 -3.60 -15.29
CA ASP A 287 7.40 -4.90 -15.83
C ASP A 287 8.58 -5.67 -16.41
N ALA A 288 9.51 -4.98 -17.08
CA ALA A 288 10.72 -5.62 -17.60
C ALA A 288 11.63 -6.16 -16.49
N ILE A 289 11.67 -5.50 -15.32
CA ILE A 289 12.41 -5.96 -14.14
C ILE A 289 11.73 -7.18 -13.51
N GLU A 290 10.40 -7.15 -13.38
CA GLU A 290 9.61 -8.26 -12.86
C GLU A 290 9.71 -9.50 -13.76
N GLU A 291 9.65 -9.32 -15.08
CA GLU A 291 9.86 -10.39 -16.06
C GLU A 291 11.27 -11.01 -15.95
N ALA A 292 12.28 -10.17 -15.69
CA ALA A 292 13.65 -10.62 -15.44
C ALA A 292 13.84 -11.27 -14.05
N ALA A 293 12.79 -11.33 -13.22
CA ALA A 293 12.81 -11.85 -11.85
C ALA A 293 13.87 -11.20 -10.95
N ILE A 294 14.12 -9.90 -11.14
CA ILE A 294 15.04 -9.14 -10.31
C ILE A 294 14.27 -8.49 -9.16
N ASP A 295 14.68 -8.80 -7.93
CA ASP A 295 14.05 -8.27 -6.72
C ASP A 295 14.63 -6.89 -6.35
N LEU A 296 13.78 -5.86 -6.46
CA LEU A 296 14.06 -4.50 -5.98
C LEU A 296 13.41 -4.18 -4.63
N SER A 297 12.73 -5.15 -4.00
CA SER A 297 12.09 -4.95 -2.68
C SER A 297 13.06 -4.98 -1.51
#